data_AF-A0A0Q9T8E9-F1
#
_entry.id   AF-A0A0Q9T8E9-F1
#
_cell.length_a   1.000
_cell.length_b   1.000
_cell.length_c   1.000
_cell.angle_alpha   90.00
_cell.angle_beta   90.00
_cell.angle_gamma   90.00
#
_symmetry.space_group_name_H-M   'P 1'
#
loop_
_entity.id
_entity.type
_entity.pdbx_description
1 polymer ?
#
loop_
_entity_poly.entity_id
_entity_poly.type
_entity_poly.pdbx_seq_one_letter_code
_entity_poly.pdbx_strand_id
1 'polypeptide(L)'
;MKTIKSKVTSMLLITALGTALVAGGTSALFTANASNTNNTFASGSVSITAGNAPVFSTTDVVFNNMAPGDAGTKTISVTNTGSLDAWVRVKKITTSGALFSGATPLTLNNFEVFQIPAGQSKAFTINYAFKKAADNTYQGTNGIANIEFEAVQVKNNPNPWTLAKTIPANANVLVGTINVTSSSQNLELDVSSLFSPELGLNWPDLNITSPSGETFGFNSQYVSGIGLQVNTSNNSSTKVTYTGYGSNPEKMSFENPIVGTWKVEVHNSASGTSTAIVSSNQQIQ
;
A
#
# COMPACT_ATOMS: atom_id res chain seq x y z
N MET A 1 11.68 -77.85 -30.34
CA MET A 1 11.43 -76.84 -29.28
C MET A 1 12.51 -75.74 -29.17
N LYS A 2 13.18 -75.36 -30.28
CA LYS A 2 14.22 -74.29 -30.30
C LYS A 2 13.68 -72.90 -30.74
N THR A 3 12.52 -72.85 -31.39
CA THR A 3 11.91 -71.61 -31.92
C THR A 3 11.06 -70.84 -30.91
N ILE A 4 10.49 -71.50 -29.89
CA ILE A 4 9.69 -70.81 -28.86
C ILE A 4 10.58 -70.01 -27.90
N LYS A 5 11.74 -70.56 -27.49
CA LYS A 5 12.69 -69.86 -26.61
C LYS A 5 13.18 -68.55 -27.23
N SER A 6 13.56 -68.56 -28.52
CA SER A 6 13.99 -67.35 -29.23
C SER A 6 12.89 -66.30 -29.35
N LYS A 7 11.63 -66.71 -29.55
CA LYS A 7 10.48 -65.80 -29.65
C LYS A 7 10.12 -65.17 -28.29
N VAL A 8 10.21 -65.94 -27.22
CA VAL A 8 9.97 -65.46 -25.84
C VAL A 8 11.05 -64.47 -25.41
N THR A 9 12.33 -64.72 -25.76
CA THR A 9 13.42 -63.78 -25.47
C THR A 9 13.26 -62.46 -26.22
N SER A 10 12.84 -62.48 -27.49
CA SER A 10 12.58 -61.25 -28.25
C SER A 10 11.37 -60.47 -27.72
N MET A 11 10.31 -61.13 -27.27
CA MET A 11 9.17 -60.45 -26.63
C MET A 11 9.57 -59.78 -25.30
N LEU A 12 10.38 -60.44 -24.48
CA LEU A 12 10.92 -59.85 -23.25
C LEU A 12 11.79 -58.63 -23.53
N LEU A 13 12.61 -58.67 -24.58
CA LEU A 13 13.42 -57.51 -24.99
C LEU A 13 12.55 -56.33 -25.43
N ILE A 14 11.53 -56.58 -26.26
CA ILE A 14 10.65 -55.52 -26.78
C ILE A 14 9.83 -54.90 -25.65
N THR A 15 9.32 -55.70 -24.71
CA THR A 15 8.61 -55.19 -23.53
C THR A 15 9.54 -54.38 -22.63
N ALA A 16 10.77 -54.84 -22.40
CA ALA A 16 11.77 -54.11 -21.62
C ALA A 16 12.17 -52.77 -22.28
N LEU A 17 12.30 -52.74 -23.61
CA LEU A 17 12.56 -51.51 -24.37
C LEU A 17 11.35 -50.56 -24.32
N GLY A 18 10.13 -51.09 -24.45
CA GLY A 18 8.89 -50.32 -24.37
C GLY A 18 8.68 -49.70 -22.98
N THR A 19 8.91 -50.45 -21.90
CA THR A 19 8.81 -49.91 -20.53
C THR A 19 9.92 -48.91 -20.23
N ALA A 20 11.13 -49.10 -20.76
CA ALA A 20 12.22 -48.12 -20.64
C ALA A 20 11.91 -46.80 -21.39
N LEU A 21 11.25 -46.86 -22.55
CA LEU A 21 10.81 -45.69 -23.30
C LEU A 21 9.66 -44.94 -22.62
N VAL A 22 8.70 -45.66 -22.01
CA VAL A 22 7.63 -45.01 -21.23
C VAL A 22 8.20 -44.41 -19.95
N ALA A 23 9.09 -45.11 -19.24
CA ALA A 23 9.76 -44.57 -18.05
C ALA A 23 10.70 -43.39 -18.37
N GLY A 24 11.40 -43.43 -19.50
CA GLY A 24 12.25 -42.34 -19.98
C GLY A 24 11.46 -41.17 -20.55
N GLY A 25 10.31 -41.42 -21.18
CA GLY A 25 9.43 -40.42 -21.77
C GLY A 25 8.53 -39.69 -20.76
N THR A 26 8.13 -40.36 -19.67
CA THR A 26 7.49 -39.68 -18.51
C THR A 26 8.51 -38.97 -17.62
N SER A 27 9.79 -39.33 -17.77
CA SER A 27 10.93 -38.51 -17.33
C SER A 27 11.31 -37.47 -18.39
N ALA A 28 10.31 -36.89 -19.09
CA ALA A 28 10.49 -35.61 -19.74
C ALA A 28 11.00 -34.66 -18.65
N LEU A 29 12.28 -34.35 -18.77
CA LEU A 29 12.99 -33.43 -17.91
C LEU A 29 12.30 -32.07 -18.01
N PHE A 30 11.39 -31.79 -17.08
CA PHE A 30 10.91 -30.44 -16.84
C PHE A 30 12.06 -29.66 -16.17
N THR A 31 13.13 -29.38 -16.90
CA THR A 31 14.20 -28.48 -16.43
C THR A 31 13.77 -27.02 -16.45
N ALA A 32 12.54 -26.70 -16.84
CA ALA A 32 11.93 -25.44 -16.48
C ALA A 32 11.41 -25.48 -15.03
N ASN A 33 12.29 -25.83 -14.08
CA ASN A 33 12.23 -25.15 -12.80
C ASN A 33 12.72 -23.72 -13.08
N ALA A 34 11.81 -22.84 -13.49
CA ALA A 34 12.02 -21.42 -13.26
C ALA A 34 11.89 -21.19 -11.75
N SER A 35 12.89 -21.64 -11.00
CA SER A 35 13.14 -21.04 -9.70
C SER A 35 13.52 -19.60 -10.03
N ASN A 36 12.67 -18.65 -9.65
CA ASN A 36 13.12 -17.28 -9.48
C ASN A 36 14.09 -17.28 -8.30
N THR A 37 15.33 -17.72 -8.54
CA THR A 37 16.44 -17.67 -7.59
C THR A 37 16.88 -16.24 -7.27
N ASN A 38 16.19 -15.25 -7.84
CA ASN A 38 16.30 -13.82 -7.51
C ASN A 38 15.02 -13.24 -6.86
N ASN A 39 14.06 -14.06 -6.41
CA ASN A 39 13.13 -13.59 -5.38
C ASN A 39 13.85 -13.62 -4.04
N THR A 40 14.79 -12.70 -3.87
CA THR A 40 15.40 -12.42 -2.58
C THR A 40 14.30 -11.84 -1.70
N PHE A 41 13.66 -12.66 -0.87
CA PHE A 41 12.97 -12.15 0.30
C PHE A 41 14.04 -11.65 1.27
N ALA A 42 14.56 -10.45 1.01
CA ALA A 42 15.44 -9.75 1.92
C ALA A 42 14.62 -9.39 3.17
N SER A 43 14.70 -10.21 4.21
CA SER A 43 14.30 -9.77 5.54
C SER A 43 15.37 -8.79 6.04
N GLY A 44 15.09 -7.49 5.91
CA GLY A 44 15.94 -6.45 6.49
C GLY A 44 15.99 -6.60 8.02
N SER A 45 17.20 -6.49 8.60
CA SER A 45 17.38 -6.50 10.04
C SER A 45 17.05 -5.14 10.65
N VAL A 46 16.29 -5.10 11.75
CA VAL A 46 16.05 -3.87 12.52
C VAL A 46 17.22 -3.69 13.50
N SER A 47 18.08 -2.70 13.26
CA SER A 47 19.11 -2.26 14.21
C SER A 47 18.79 -0.85 14.69
N ILE A 48 18.39 -0.74 15.97
CA ILE A 48 18.08 0.54 16.62
C ILE A 48 19.37 1.05 17.28
N THR A 49 20.01 2.05 16.66
CA THR A 49 21.02 2.88 17.34
C THR A 49 20.45 4.28 17.48
N ALA A 50 20.28 4.73 18.72
CA ALA A 50 19.58 5.96 19.07
C ALA A 50 20.08 7.17 18.27
N GLY A 51 19.17 7.83 17.54
CA GLY A 51 19.43 9.10 16.85
C GLY A 51 18.51 9.37 15.65
N ASN A 52 18.13 8.34 14.89
CA ASN A 52 17.21 8.42 13.75
C ASN A 52 16.31 7.17 13.73
N ALA A 53 15.05 7.29 13.28
CA ALA A 53 14.19 6.12 13.09
C ALA A 53 14.87 5.14 12.12
N PRO A 54 15.01 3.84 12.45
CA PRO A 54 15.62 2.87 11.55
C PRO A 54 14.83 2.81 10.24
N VAL A 55 15.54 3.01 9.13
CA VAL A 55 15.04 2.81 7.77
C VAL A 55 15.66 1.52 7.26
N PHE A 56 14.82 0.63 6.75
CA PHE A 56 15.24 -0.62 6.11
C PHE A 56 14.50 -0.78 4.80
N SER A 57 15.02 -1.60 3.89
CA SER A 57 14.42 -1.75 2.56
C SER A 57 14.37 -3.19 2.09
N THR A 58 13.41 -3.44 1.21
CA THR A 58 13.48 -4.54 0.25
C THR A 58 13.74 -3.95 -1.13
N THR A 59 14.66 -4.55 -1.87
CA THR A 59 15.03 -4.11 -3.21
C THR A 59 14.53 -5.09 -4.26
N ASP A 60 14.50 -4.64 -5.51
CA ASP A 60 14.29 -5.50 -6.67
C ASP A 60 12.93 -6.19 -6.71
N VAL A 61 11.87 -5.53 -6.23
CA VAL A 61 10.50 -6.00 -6.44
C VAL A 61 10.14 -5.82 -7.91
N VAL A 62 10.23 -6.90 -8.68
CA VAL A 62 10.06 -6.89 -10.14
C VAL A 62 8.58 -6.91 -10.54
N PHE A 63 8.26 -6.05 -11.50
CA PHE A 63 7.02 -6.02 -12.28
C PHE A 63 7.37 -6.23 -13.76
N ASN A 64 6.75 -7.23 -14.38
CA ASN A 64 6.97 -7.59 -15.77
C ASN A 64 5.67 -8.12 -16.38
N ASN A 65 5.60 -8.15 -17.71
CA ASN A 65 4.45 -8.65 -18.46
C ASN A 65 3.10 -8.02 -18.05
N MET A 66 3.12 -6.74 -17.67
CA MET A 66 1.92 -6.00 -17.29
C MET A 66 1.14 -5.55 -18.53
N ALA A 67 -0.17 -5.80 -18.54
CA ALA A 67 -1.09 -5.32 -19.56
C ALA A 67 -1.89 -4.10 -19.06
N PRO A 68 -2.25 -3.15 -19.94
CA PRO A 68 -3.11 -2.02 -19.58
C PRO A 68 -4.42 -2.50 -18.93
N GLY A 69 -4.70 -2.01 -17.72
CA GLY A 69 -5.86 -2.40 -16.91
C GLY A 69 -5.56 -3.43 -15.83
N ASP A 70 -4.37 -4.02 -15.79
CA ASP A 70 -3.97 -4.94 -14.73
C ASP A 70 -3.89 -4.25 -13.37
N ALA A 71 -4.42 -4.92 -12.34
CA ALA A 71 -4.28 -4.49 -10.96
C ALA A 71 -4.11 -5.72 -10.05
N GLY A 72 -3.46 -5.53 -8.90
CA GLY A 72 -3.25 -6.62 -7.95
C GLY A 72 -2.40 -6.19 -6.77
N THR A 73 -1.87 -7.19 -6.06
CA THR A 73 -1.10 -6.96 -4.83
C THR A 73 0.18 -7.80 -4.81
N LYS A 74 1.22 -7.28 -4.15
CA LYS A 74 2.41 -8.01 -3.73
C LYS A 74 2.55 -7.88 -2.22
N THR A 75 2.90 -8.96 -1.53
CA THR A 75 3.08 -8.95 -0.08
C THR A 75 4.55 -8.97 0.31
N ILE A 76 4.89 -8.21 1.35
CA ILE A 76 6.24 -8.12 1.91
C ILE A 76 6.13 -8.42 3.40
N SER A 77 6.80 -9.50 3.83
CA SER A 77 6.87 -9.82 5.26
C SER A 77 7.94 -8.96 5.93
N VAL A 78 7.56 -8.26 6.98
CA VAL A 78 8.48 -7.46 7.80
C VAL A 78 8.51 -8.05 9.21
N THR A 79 9.71 -8.33 9.69
CA THR A 79 9.96 -8.91 11.01
C THR A 79 10.63 -7.89 11.93
N ASN A 80 10.08 -7.70 13.13
CA ASN A 80 10.74 -6.90 14.16
C ASN A 80 11.73 -7.78 14.93
N THR A 81 13.02 -7.67 14.58
CA THR A 81 14.12 -8.38 15.27
C THR A 81 14.63 -7.66 16.51
N GLY A 82 14.06 -6.50 16.86
CA GLY A 82 14.40 -5.75 18.06
C GLY A 82 13.83 -6.37 19.34
N SER A 83 14.22 -5.80 20.48
CA SER A 83 13.74 -6.23 21.81
C SER A 83 12.49 -5.48 22.30
N LEU A 84 11.97 -4.55 21.49
CA LEU A 84 10.86 -3.67 21.84
C LEU A 84 9.88 -3.59 20.68
N ASP A 85 8.61 -3.43 20.99
CA ASP A 85 7.56 -3.24 20.00
C ASP A 85 7.82 -1.97 19.16
N ALA A 86 7.50 -2.06 17.87
CA ALA A 86 7.69 -0.97 16.93
C ALA A 86 6.43 -0.74 16.09
N TRP A 87 6.08 0.53 15.89
CA TRP A 87 5.20 0.97 14.81
C TRP A 87 5.99 0.97 13.51
N VAL A 88 5.49 0.30 12.47
CA VAL A 88 6.18 0.12 11.20
C VAL A 88 5.26 0.47 10.04
N ARG A 89 5.79 1.17 9.03
CA ARG A 89 5.11 1.47 7.77
C ARG A 89 6.07 1.49 6.59
N VAL A 90 5.53 1.51 5.37
CA VAL A 90 6.29 1.91 4.18
C VAL A 90 6.58 3.41 4.25
N LYS A 91 7.86 3.78 4.25
CA LYS A 91 8.36 5.15 4.20
C LYS A 91 8.34 5.70 2.79
N LYS A 92 8.84 4.93 1.83
CA LYS A 92 9.05 5.37 0.45
C LYS A 92 9.09 4.17 -0.48
N ILE A 93 8.55 4.37 -1.69
CA ILE A 93 8.74 3.44 -2.81
C ILE A 93 9.49 4.19 -3.90
N THR A 94 10.66 3.70 -4.27
CA THR A 94 11.45 4.23 -5.39
C THR A 94 11.35 3.26 -6.55
N THR A 95 10.88 3.73 -7.70
CA THR A 95 10.68 2.90 -8.89
C THR A 95 11.67 3.23 -9.99
N SER A 96 11.96 2.25 -10.84
CA SER A 96 12.79 2.41 -12.04
C SER A 96 12.35 1.46 -13.15
N GLY A 97 12.76 1.75 -14.39
CA GLY A 97 12.37 0.97 -15.56
C GLY A 97 11.17 1.53 -16.31
N ALA A 98 10.97 1.03 -17.52
CA ALA A 98 10.04 1.61 -18.49
C ALA A 98 8.57 1.56 -18.02
N LEU A 99 8.16 0.52 -17.28
CA LEU A 99 6.81 0.42 -16.70
C LEU A 99 6.47 1.58 -15.75
N PHE A 100 7.46 2.18 -15.09
CA PHE A 100 7.26 3.27 -14.13
C PHE A 100 7.57 4.65 -14.72
N SER A 101 7.68 4.74 -16.05
CA SER A 101 8.01 5.97 -16.79
C SER A 101 6.95 6.31 -17.83
N GLY A 102 7.07 7.45 -18.52
CA GLY A 102 6.15 7.83 -19.59
C GLY A 102 4.82 8.44 -19.11
N ALA A 103 3.84 8.53 -20.00
CA ALA A 103 2.60 9.28 -19.78
C ALA A 103 1.57 8.54 -18.89
N THR A 104 1.61 7.22 -18.86
CA THR A 104 0.63 6.36 -18.16
C THR A 104 1.30 5.22 -17.40
N PRO A 105 2.25 5.51 -16.48
CA PRO A 105 3.04 4.48 -15.81
C PRO A 105 2.20 3.56 -14.91
N LEU A 106 2.73 2.36 -14.64
CA LEU A 106 2.33 1.49 -13.54
C LEU A 106 2.47 2.24 -12.21
N THR A 107 1.57 1.97 -11.29
CA THR A 107 1.46 2.70 -10.03
C THR A 107 1.57 1.75 -8.86
N LEU A 108 2.16 2.20 -7.75
CA LEU A 108 2.30 1.42 -6.52
C LEU A 108 1.86 2.23 -5.30
N ASN A 109 1.17 1.59 -4.37
CA ASN A 109 0.77 2.19 -3.09
C ASN A 109 0.68 1.17 -1.95
N ASN A 110 1.02 1.62 -0.74
CA ASN A 110 0.82 0.91 0.52
C ASN A 110 0.51 1.94 1.61
N PHE A 111 -0.45 1.63 2.48
CA PHE A 111 -0.95 2.55 3.51
C PHE A 111 -1.01 1.90 4.89
N GLU A 112 -0.46 0.69 5.01
CA GLU A 112 -0.56 -0.06 6.25
C GLU A 112 0.45 0.49 7.26
N VAL A 113 -0.04 0.63 8.48
CA VAL A 113 0.75 0.87 9.67
C VAL A 113 0.49 -0.30 10.60
N PHE A 114 1.54 -0.95 11.07
CA PHE A 114 1.42 -2.04 12.02
C PHE A 114 2.27 -1.80 13.25
N GLN A 115 1.68 -2.03 14.43
CA GLN A 115 2.49 -2.40 15.58
C GLN A 115 2.97 -3.83 15.37
N ILE A 116 4.28 -4.01 15.35
CA ILE A 116 4.93 -5.31 15.26
C ILE A 116 5.63 -5.55 16.61
N PRO A 117 5.10 -6.44 17.46
CA PRO A 117 5.76 -6.78 18.71
C PRO A 117 7.16 -7.36 18.50
N ALA A 118 8.01 -7.26 19.52
CA ALA A 118 9.35 -7.84 19.48
C ALA A 118 9.30 -9.34 19.06
N GLY A 119 10.11 -9.72 18.07
CA GLY A 119 10.18 -11.07 17.54
C GLY A 119 9.02 -11.49 16.63
N GLN A 120 8.04 -10.63 16.38
CA GLN A 120 6.88 -10.93 15.52
C GLN A 120 7.07 -10.39 14.10
N SER A 121 6.24 -10.86 13.18
CA SER A 121 6.23 -10.42 11.78
C SER A 121 4.85 -10.00 11.32
N LYS A 122 4.80 -9.10 10.34
CA LYS A 122 3.57 -8.68 9.68
C LYS A 122 3.78 -8.53 8.18
N ALA A 123 2.78 -8.94 7.41
CA ALA A 123 2.78 -8.78 5.97
C ALA A 123 2.23 -7.40 5.60
N PHE A 124 2.99 -6.67 4.79
CA PHE A 124 2.57 -5.44 4.14
C PHE A 124 2.14 -5.71 2.70
N THR A 125 1.03 -5.13 2.27
CA THR A 125 0.41 -5.28 0.95
C THR A 125 0.73 -4.08 0.07
N ILE A 126 1.58 -4.27 -0.92
CA ILE A 126 1.83 -3.29 -1.98
C ILE A 126 0.81 -3.51 -3.08
N ASN A 127 -0.14 -2.59 -3.22
CA ASN A 127 -1.07 -2.63 -4.33
C ASN A 127 -0.40 -2.03 -5.56
N TYR A 128 -0.73 -2.58 -6.72
CA TYR A 128 -0.30 -2.06 -8.01
C TYR A 128 -1.49 -1.93 -8.96
N ALA A 129 -1.47 -0.91 -9.79
CA ALA A 129 -2.47 -0.71 -10.83
C ALA A 129 -1.84 -0.13 -12.09
N PHE A 130 -2.26 -0.64 -13.25
CA PHE A 130 -1.84 -0.15 -14.54
C PHE A 130 -3.03 0.43 -15.29
N LYS A 131 -2.93 1.69 -15.73
CA LYS A 131 -4.07 2.39 -16.35
C LYS A 131 -4.47 1.70 -17.66
N LYS A 132 -5.77 1.53 -17.88
CA LYS A 132 -6.31 1.00 -19.15
C LYS A 132 -5.98 1.88 -20.36
N ALA A 133 -5.71 3.16 -20.12
CA ALA A 133 -5.28 4.11 -21.15
C ALA A 133 -3.79 3.99 -21.53
N ALA A 134 -3.03 3.06 -20.93
CA ALA A 134 -1.65 2.83 -21.31
C ALA A 134 -1.54 2.28 -22.73
N ASP A 135 -0.59 2.84 -23.48
CA ASP A 135 -0.38 2.50 -24.89
C ASP A 135 0.54 1.29 -25.08
N ASN A 136 0.81 0.92 -26.34
CA ASN A 136 1.65 -0.22 -26.66
C ASN A 136 3.15 0.02 -26.39
N THR A 137 3.59 1.23 -26.00
CA THR A 137 5.01 1.48 -25.69
C THR A 137 5.48 0.75 -24.43
N TYR A 138 4.53 0.33 -23.59
CA TYR A 138 4.78 -0.45 -22.38
C TYR A 138 4.83 -1.98 -22.63
N GLN A 139 4.49 -2.44 -23.83
CA GLN A 139 4.39 -3.86 -24.13
C GLN A 139 5.75 -4.56 -23.96
N GLY A 140 5.78 -5.62 -23.14
CA GLY A 140 6.99 -6.42 -22.88
C GLY A 140 8.05 -5.69 -22.04
N THR A 141 7.72 -4.52 -21.48
CA THR A 141 8.65 -3.76 -20.64
C THR A 141 8.62 -4.23 -19.18
N ASN A 142 9.65 -3.84 -18.42
CA ASN A 142 9.83 -4.19 -17.03
C ASN A 142 9.94 -2.95 -16.14
N GLY A 143 9.65 -3.13 -14.86
CA GLY A 143 9.83 -2.14 -13.81
C GLY A 143 10.33 -2.80 -12.53
N ILE A 144 11.09 -2.04 -11.76
CA ILE A 144 11.60 -2.43 -10.45
C ILE A 144 11.10 -1.43 -9.41
N ALA A 145 10.71 -1.93 -8.24
CA ALA A 145 10.43 -1.11 -7.07
C ALA A 145 11.33 -1.48 -5.90
N ASN A 146 11.90 -0.45 -5.27
CA ASN A 146 12.63 -0.51 -4.01
C ASN A 146 11.75 0.11 -2.94
N ILE A 147 11.48 -0.63 -1.87
CA ILE A 147 10.51 -0.23 -0.85
C ILE A 147 11.26 -0.06 0.46
N GLU A 148 11.30 1.17 0.93
CA GLU A 148 11.85 1.58 2.22
C GLU A 148 10.72 1.59 3.24
N PHE A 149 10.99 1.00 4.40
CA PHE A 149 10.15 1.03 5.59
C PHE A 149 10.81 1.89 6.64
N GLU A 150 9.99 2.46 7.51
CA GLU A 150 10.46 3.10 8.74
C GLU A 150 9.77 2.49 9.95
N ALA A 151 10.52 2.41 11.05
CA ALA A 151 10.02 1.91 12.30
C ALA A 151 10.28 2.91 13.44
N VAL A 152 9.31 3.04 14.34
CA VAL A 152 9.38 3.90 15.52
C VAL A 152 8.98 3.09 16.74
N GLN A 153 9.79 3.14 17.81
CA GLN A 153 9.54 2.37 19.03
C GLN A 153 8.23 2.80 19.72
N VAL A 154 7.36 1.83 20.05
CA VAL A 154 6.04 2.10 20.69
C VAL A 154 6.16 2.75 22.06
N LYS A 155 7.09 2.26 22.89
CA LYS A 155 7.19 2.65 24.32
C LYS A 155 7.33 4.16 24.55
N ASN A 156 7.97 4.87 23.61
CA ASN A 156 8.26 6.30 23.73
C ASN A 156 7.54 7.14 22.67
N ASN A 157 6.81 6.50 21.74
CA ASN A 157 6.16 7.19 20.63
C ASN A 157 4.73 6.67 20.50
N PRO A 158 3.70 7.46 20.87
CA PRO A 158 2.34 7.17 20.43
C PRO A 158 2.30 7.11 18.89
N ASN A 159 1.34 6.38 18.32
CA ASN A 159 1.26 6.15 16.87
C ASN A 159 1.43 7.49 16.10
N PRO A 160 2.56 7.72 15.38
CA PRO A 160 2.85 9.01 14.78
C PRO A 160 1.95 9.32 13.55
N TRP A 161 1.08 8.38 13.20
CA TRP A 161 0.14 8.48 12.08
C TRP A 161 -1.30 8.68 12.54
N THR A 162 -1.52 8.78 13.86
CA THR A 162 -2.82 9.02 14.46
C THR A 162 -2.71 10.09 15.56
N LEU A 163 -3.60 11.08 15.54
CA LEU A 163 -3.79 12.03 16.64
C LEU A 163 -5.18 11.88 17.22
N ALA A 164 -5.26 11.71 18.54
CA ALA A 164 -6.50 11.81 19.29
C ALA A 164 -6.60 13.21 19.90
N LYS A 165 -7.69 13.92 19.63
CA LYS A 165 -7.92 15.26 20.16
C LYS A 165 -9.34 15.44 20.65
N THR A 166 -9.48 16.01 21.85
CA THR A 166 -10.77 16.43 22.37
C THR A 166 -11.24 17.66 21.61
N ILE A 167 -12.44 17.58 21.07
CA ILE A 167 -13.11 18.64 20.31
C ILE A 167 -14.28 19.16 21.14
N PRO A 168 -14.15 20.35 21.76
CA PRO A 168 -15.23 20.95 22.53
C PRO A 168 -16.49 21.16 21.69
N ALA A 169 -17.61 21.34 22.37
CA ALA A 169 -18.86 21.75 21.73
C ALA A 169 -18.69 23.10 21.00
N ASN A 170 -19.29 23.22 19.81
CA ASN A 170 -19.26 24.45 18.99
C ASN A 170 -17.85 24.97 18.69
N ALA A 171 -16.90 24.08 18.44
CA ALA A 171 -15.50 24.44 18.21
C ALA A 171 -14.97 23.94 16.86
N ASN A 172 -14.07 24.72 16.29
CA ASN A 172 -13.18 24.32 15.21
C ASN A 172 -11.79 24.09 15.80
N VAL A 173 -11.25 22.89 15.62
CA VAL A 173 -9.95 22.53 16.19
C VAL A 173 -9.04 22.03 15.09
N LEU A 174 -7.89 22.70 14.91
CA LEU A 174 -6.78 22.13 14.17
C LEU A 174 -6.27 20.89 14.91
N VAL A 175 -6.48 19.71 14.36
CA VAL A 175 -6.03 18.46 14.95
C VAL A 175 -4.55 18.27 14.70
N GLY A 176 -4.11 18.50 13.47
CA GLY A 176 -2.71 18.43 13.09
C GLY A 176 -2.46 18.88 11.66
N THR A 177 -1.23 18.70 11.22
CA THR A 177 -0.79 19.00 9.85
C THR A 177 -0.12 17.80 9.22
N ILE A 178 -0.25 17.68 7.91
CA ILE A 178 0.36 16.62 7.11
C ILE A 178 1.23 17.28 6.05
N ASN A 179 2.52 16.92 6.04
CA ASN A 179 3.45 17.44 5.04
C ASN A 179 3.60 16.46 3.89
N VAL A 180 3.02 16.79 2.73
CA VAL A 180 3.25 16.09 1.47
C VAL A 180 4.54 16.62 0.87
N THR A 181 5.58 15.80 0.80
CA THR A 181 6.94 16.23 0.41
C THR A 181 7.31 15.93 -1.04
N SER A 182 6.48 15.17 -1.74
CA SER A 182 6.63 14.89 -3.18
C SER A 182 5.26 14.73 -3.82
N SER A 183 5.02 15.34 -4.98
CA SER A 183 3.85 15.05 -5.81
C SER A 183 4.31 14.19 -6.98
N SER A 184 4.00 12.90 -6.95
CA SER A 184 4.16 12.02 -8.10
C SER A 184 2.80 11.66 -8.66
N GLN A 185 2.74 11.31 -9.95
CA GLN A 185 1.56 10.60 -10.44
C GLN A 185 1.34 9.35 -9.58
N ASN A 186 0.09 9.17 -9.17
CA ASN A 186 -0.49 8.11 -8.36
C ASN A 186 -0.12 8.13 -6.87
N LEU A 187 0.35 9.26 -6.34
CA LEU A 187 0.36 9.46 -4.89
C LEU A 187 -1.08 9.62 -4.40
N GLU A 188 -1.41 9.07 -3.24
CA GLU A 188 -2.70 9.28 -2.59
C GLU A 188 -2.45 9.80 -1.17
N LEU A 189 -3.17 10.85 -0.77
CA LEU A 189 -3.25 11.31 0.61
C LEU A 189 -4.60 10.87 1.17
N ASP A 190 -4.56 9.97 2.15
CA ASP A 190 -5.73 9.51 2.87
C ASP A 190 -5.74 10.11 4.27
N VAL A 191 -6.88 10.65 4.65
CA VAL A 191 -7.13 11.18 6.00
C VAL A 191 -8.50 10.69 6.45
N SER A 192 -8.58 10.14 7.66
CA SER A 192 -9.84 9.70 8.26
C SER A 192 -9.97 10.18 9.68
N SER A 193 -11.20 10.41 10.14
CA SER A 193 -11.48 10.73 11.54
C SER A 193 -12.56 9.83 12.08
N LEU A 194 -12.29 9.18 13.21
CA LEU A 194 -13.28 8.47 14.02
C LEU A 194 -13.69 9.36 15.20
N PHE A 195 -14.98 9.53 15.42
CA PHE A 195 -15.51 10.38 16.49
C PHE A 195 -16.13 9.56 17.62
N SER A 196 -15.86 9.94 18.87
CA SER A 196 -16.39 9.26 20.06
C SER A 196 -16.61 10.22 21.25
N PRO A 197 -17.81 10.26 21.87
CA PRO A 197 -19.02 9.57 21.41
C PRO A 197 -19.51 10.15 20.07
N GLU A 198 -20.31 9.37 19.35
CA GLU A 198 -21.10 9.88 18.22
C GLU A 198 -22.15 10.85 18.77
N LEU A 199 -22.18 12.08 18.26
CA LEU A 199 -23.09 13.14 18.74
C LEU A 199 -24.32 13.32 17.84
N GLY A 200 -24.59 12.38 16.94
CA GLY A 200 -25.73 12.37 16.00
C GLY A 200 -25.32 12.60 14.55
N LEU A 201 -26.31 12.80 13.67
CA LEU A 201 -26.14 12.71 12.21
C LEU A 201 -25.27 13.80 11.55
N ASN A 202 -24.81 14.81 12.30
CA ASN A 202 -24.16 15.97 11.68
C ASN A 202 -22.89 16.46 12.41
N TRP A 203 -22.38 15.82 13.47
CA TRP A 203 -21.25 16.37 14.24
C TRP A 203 -20.49 15.28 15.02
N PRO A 204 -19.15 15.35 15.14
CA PRO A 204 -18.21 16.27 14.50
C PRO A 204 -17.93 15.93 13.02
N ASP A 205 -17.34 16.86 12.27
CA ASP A 205 -16.97 16.72 10.84
C ASP A 205 -15.45 16.90 10.62
N LEU A 206 -14.90 16.13 9.69
CA LEU A 206 -13.54 16.23 9.19
C LEU A 206 -13.47 17.30 8.09
N ASN A 207 -12.57 18.27 8.28
CA ASN A 207 -12.26 19.29 7.30
C ASN A 207 -10.77 19.27 6.98
N ILE A 208 -10.43 19.55 5.72
CA ILE A 208 -9.05 19.59 5.24
C ILE A 208 -8.82 20.87 4.45
N THR A 209 -7.74 21.57 4.78
CA THR A 209 -7.28 22.74 4.04
C THR A 209 -5.96 22.41 3.36
N SER A 210 -5.93 22.52 2.04
CA SER A 210 -4.75 22.25 1.22
C SER A 210 -3.69 23.36 1.29
N PRO A 211 -2.47 23.11 0.80
CA PRO A 211 -1.43 24.15 0.66
C PRO A 211 -1.83 25.33 -0.23
N SER A 212 -2.76 25.14 -1.17
CA SER A 212 -3.25 26.20 -2.05
C SER A 212 -4.30 27.10 -1.37
N GLY A 213 -4.80 26.69 -0.19
CA GLY A 213 -5.89 27.35 0.52
C GLY A 213 -7.29 26.81 0.19
N GLU A 214 -7.42 25.87 -0.75
CA GLU A 214 -8.70 25.19 -1.00
C GLU A 214 -9.11 24.34 0.21
N THR A 215 -10.40 24.38 0.55
CA THR A 215 -11.00 23.65 1.68
C THR A 215 -11.90 22.52 1.20
N PHE A 216 -11.90 21.42 1.96
CA PHE A 216 -12.64 20.19 1.70
C PHE A 216 -13.37 19.73 2.97
N GLY A 217 -14.57 19.17 2.83
CA GLY A 217 -15.40 18.70 3.95
C GLY A 217 -16.55 19.63 4.27
N PHE A 218 -17.10 19.52 5.49
CA PHE A 218 -18.30 20.25 5.89
C PHE A 218 -18.11 21.77 5.74
N ASN A 219 -19.14 22.47 5.22
CA ASN A 219 -19.12 23.91 4.91
C ASN A 219 -17.94 24.40 4.04
N SER A 220 -17.30 23.49 3.29
CA SER A 220 -16.17 23.82 2.43
C SER A 220 -16.58 23.96 0.95
N GLN A 221 -15.66 24.47 0.14
CA GLN A 221 -15.87 24.70 -1.30
C GLN A 221 -16.05 23.39 -2.07
N TYR A 222 -15.40 22.32 -1.63
CA TYR A 222 -15.39 21.03 -2.31
C TYR A 222 -15.84 19.91 -1.39
N VAL A 223 -16.54 18.92 -1.96
CA VAL A 223 -16.99 17.68 -1.29
C VAL A 223 -17.60 17.91 0.10
N SER A 224 -18.61 18.78 0.19
CA SER A 224 -19.20 19.22 1.45
C SER A 224 -20.57 18.61 1.78
N GLY A 225 -21.00 17.60 1.02
CA GLY A 225 -22.30 16.93 1.14
C GLY A 225 -22.32 15.68 2.03
N ILE A 226 -23.52 15.14 2.25
CA ILE A 226 -23.74 13.80 2.86
C ILE A 226 -23.49 12.68 1.84
N GLY A 227 -23.05 11.52 2.31
CA GLY A 227 -22.75 10.36 1.47
C GLY A 227 -21.53 10.56 0.57
N LEU A 228 -21.19 9.54 -0.23
CA LEU A 228 -19.98 9.55 -1.05
C LEU A 228 -19.98 10.72 -2.06
N GLN A 229 -19.03 11.65 -1.90
CA GLN A 229 -18.78 12.78 -2.78
C GLN A 229 -17.48 12.59 -3.55
N VAL A 230 -17.43 13.10 -4.79
CA VAL A 230 -16.23 13.09 -5.64
C VAL A 230 -16.08 14.45 -6.30
N ASN A 231 -14.87 15.01 -6.32
CA ASN A 231 -14.55 16.23 -7.06
C ASN A 231 -13.22 16.08 -7.83
N THR A 232 -13.21 16.54 -9.09
CA THR A 232 -12.03 16.54 -9.98
C THR A 232 -11.73 17.94 -10.54
N SER A 233 -12.28 19.00 -9.93
CA SER A 233 -12.17 20.39 -10.41
C SER A 233 -11.42 21.32 -9.45
N ASN A 234 -10.79 20.75 -8.42
CA ASN A 234 -9.92 21.47 -7.50
C ASN A 234 -8.49 21.54 -8.04
N ASN A 235 -7.68 22.45 -7.52
CA ASN A 235 -6.28 22.64 -7.92
C ASN A 235 -5.28 21.96 -6.97
N SER A 236 -5.77 21.36 -5.89
CA SER A 236 -4.94 20.75 -4.85
C SER A 236 -4.69 19.26 -5.03
N SER A 237 -5.42 18.62 -5.94
CA SER A 237 -5.34 17.19 -6.27
C SER A 237 -5.93 16.94 -7.64
N THR A 238 -5.66 15.79 -8.26
CA THR A 238 -6.37 15.40 -9.50
C THR A 238 -7.79 14.92 -9.23
N LYS A 239 -8.04 14.40 -8.02
CA LYS A 239 -9.35 13.96 -7.56
C LYS A 239 -9.37 13.94 -6.04
N VAL A 240 -10.46 14.38 -5.45
CA VAL A 240 -10.78 14.14 -4.05
C VAL A 240 -12.05 13.30 -3.94
N THR A 241 -12.07 12.33 -3.04
CA THR A 241 -13.28 11.62 -2.63
C THR A 241 -13.51 11.81 -1.14
N TYR A 242 -14.76 11.94 -0.72
CA TYR A 242 -15.15 12.11 0.68
C TYR A 242 -16.33 11.21 1.00
N THR A 243 -16.33 10.50 2.13
CA THR A 243 -17.45 9.63 2.54
C THR A 243 -18.73 10.40 2.88
N GLY A 244 -18.61 11.72 3.06
CA GLY A 244 -19.72 12.61 3.38
C GLY A 244 -19.84 12.88 4.86
N TYR A 245 -20.36 14.07 5.21
CA TYR A 245 -20.63 14.38 6.61
C TYR A 245 -21.69 13.42 7.17
N GLY A 246 -21.56 13.05 8.44
CA GLY A 246 -22.45 12.09 9.11
C GLY A 246 -22.08 10.61 8.87
N SER A 247 -20.92 10.35 8.26
CA SER A 247 -20.28 9.03 8.33
C SER A 247 -19.40 8.93 9.58
N ASN A 248 -19.21 7.73 10.13
CA ASN A 248 -18.23 7.52 11.21
C ASN A 248 -17.55 6.15 11.01
N PRO A 249 -16.28 6.10 10.58
CA PRO A 249 -15.38 7.23 10.38
C PRO A 249 -15.73 8.05 9.13
N GLU A 250 -15.40 9.34 9.18
CA GLU A 250 -15.31 10.17 7.98
C GLU A 250 -13.95 9.98 7.31
N LYS A 251 -13.91 9.90 5.98
CA LYS A 251 -12.67 9.72 5.20
C LYS A 251 -12.62 10.64 3.99
N MET A 252 -11.48 11.28 3.79
CA MET A 252 -11.09 11.96 2.55
C MET A 252 -9.87 11.31 1.93
N SER A 253 -9.89 11.15 0.61
CA SER A 253 -8.79 10.63 -0.20
C SER A 253 -8.49 11.60 -1.34
N PHE A 254 -7.24 12.03 -1.48
CA PHE A 254 -6.76 12.93 -2.52
C PHE A 254 -5.79 12.19 -3.43
N GLU A 255 -6.13 12.05 -4.70
CA GLU A 255 -5.22 11.54 -5.72
C GLU A 255 -4.32 12.66 -6.23
N ASN A 256 -3.02 12.40 -6.31
CA ASN A 256 -1.99 13.33 -6.74
C ASN A 256 -2.03 14.66 -5.97
N PRO A 257 -2.00 14.64 -4.63
CA PRO A 257 -2.06 15.86 -3.85
C PRO A 257 -0.83 16.74 -4.16
N ILE A 258 -1.05 18.05 -4.19
CA ILE A 258 0.05 19.01 -4.32
C ILE A 258 0.98 18.92 -3.09
N VAL A 259 2.26 19.22 -3.35
CA VAL A 259 3.29 19.32 -2.29
C VAL A 259 2.96 20.48 -1.35
N GLY A 260 3.18 20.25 -0.06
CA GLY A 260 3.07 21.27 0.98
C GLY A 260 2.39 20.76 2.24
N THR A 261 2.06 21.70 3.12
CA THR A 261 1.41 21.43 4.39
C THR A 261 -0.11 21.45 4.24
N TRP A 262 -0.73 20.30 4.44
CA TRP A 262 -2.17 20.12 4.54
C TRP A 262 -2.60 20.23 5.99
N LYS A 263 -3.61 21.05 6.29
CA LYS A 263 -4.17 21.18 7.64
C LYS A 263 -5.35 20.26 7.80
N VAL A 264 -5.40 19.54 8.91
CA VAL A 264 -6.53 18.69 9.28
C VAL A 264 -7.25 19.30 10.45
N GLU A 265 -8.48 19.70 10.22
CA GLU A 265 -9.34 20.39 11.17
C GLU A 265 -10.56 19.52 11.45
N VAL A 266 -11.07 19.59 12.68
CA VAL A 266 -12.34 18.98 13.03
C VAL A 266 -13.27 20.06 13.51
N HIS A 267 -14.44 20.11 12.90
CA HIS A 267 -15.52 21.00 13.27
C HIS A 267 -16.56 20.24 14.09
N ASN A 268 -16.77 20.64 15.34
CA ASN A 268 -17.85 20.10 16.15
C ASN A 268 -18.87 21.20 16.40
N SER A 269 -20.04 21.12 15.78
CA SER A 269 -21.14 22.03 16.11
C SER A 269 -22.28 21.37 16.92
N ALA A 270 -22.04 20.17 17.44
CA ALA A 270 -22.88 19.65 18.50
C ALA A 270 -22.66 20.42 19.80
N SER A 271 -23.66 20.36 20.68
CA SER A 271 -23.61 20.89 22.04
C SER A 271 -22.76 20.03 23.00
N GLY A 272 -22.37 18.83 22.58
CA GLY A 272 -21.52 17.90 23.33
C GLY A 272 -20.04 17.98 22.93
N THR A 273 -19.17 17.49 23.80
CA THR A 273 -17.74 17.30 23.48
C THR A 273 -17.54 15.92 22.86
N SER A 274 -16.68 15.81 21.84
CA SER A 274 -16.28 14.53 21.23
C SER A 274 -14.76 14.40 21.23
N THR A 275 -14.25 13.18 21.09
CA THR A 275 -12.86 12.90 20.78
C THR A 275 -12.77 12.53 19.31
N ALA A 276 -11.95 13.26 18.55
CA ALA A 276 -11.61 12.91 17.19
C ALA A 276 -10.30 12.12 17.18
N ILE A 277 -10.32 10.91 16.63
CA ILE A 277 -9.14 10.10 16.36
C ILE A 277 -8.86 10.23 14.86
N VAL A 278 -8.01 11.18 14.51
CA VAL A 278 -7.60 11.46 13.14
C VAL A 278 -6.43 10.58 12.77
N SER A 279 -6.51 9.88 11.64
CA SER A 279 -5.43 9.07 11.08
C SER A 279 -5.13 9.48 9.66
N SER A 280 -3.87 9.33 9.23
CA SER A 280 -3.46 9.53 7.85
C SER A 280 -2.46 8.48 7.40
N ASN A 281 -2.42 8.21 6.10
CA ASN A 281 -1.35 7.44 5.48
C ASN A 281 0.00 8.21 5.44
N GLN A 282 -0.03 9.52 5.71
CA GLN A 282 1.13 10.36 5.91
C GLN A 282 1.30 10.69 7.40
N GLN A 283 2.50 11.13 7.80
CA GLN A 283 2.71 11.56 9.19
C GLN A 283 1.84 12.78 9.47
N ILE A 284 1.06 12.70 10.55
CA ILE A 284 0.29 13.81 11.08
C ILE A 284 1.04 14.37 12.29
N GLN A 285 1.22 15.69 12.31
CA GLN A 285 1.99 16.43 13.31
C GLN A 285 1.09 17.38 14.10
#